data_AF-A0A954K5P7-F1
#
_entry.id   AF-A0A954K5P7-F1
#
_cell.length_a   1.000
_cell.length_b   1.000
_cell.length_c   1.000
_cell.angle_alpha   90.00
_cell.angle_beta   90.00
_cell.angle_gamma   90.00
#
_symmetry.space_group_name_H-M   'P 1'
#
loop_
_entity.id
_entity.type
_entity.pdbx_description
1 polymer ?
#
loop_
_entity_poly.entity_id
_entity_poly.type
_entity_poly.pdbx_seq_one_letter_code
_entity_poly.pdbx_strand_id
1 'polypeptide(L)'
;MENETSAFRTNQQSQSGEIPAKPGVVLRIGFIGHRRLRPDSLPQIESAIADCFATISQAVLDVHPNVAPAEDSPLVTRFYDRETRSLIRLVTGLAEGADLLAAQALEKTEADPRFHQHVNFERAGVIPFELQKYLDGRDESYRPTLLKLLKHPRFRYLTVLDGIYDKPTPDTKLAMTRRRRGYRAQSDFLLRQSDVLVAVADPRLGEEKPGGTLEAIRNALHFHIPVILIRAENCYETKEAIEGVPEISVRVFHPGESFQLVAEGRKDSNDQAKLEGLIRGEVITILADPDTENENYGTRRLHSGHRELIMYFHEPQIPSYTPSSIGENVNRGAKRIPTFRERIWTWTERHYRRPIKGKITEHRDTFQSRAESVIQKEDTLNTDDLQSRCQKNGPFKTYRDRSTELNYHFSGLYRGTYLLNFTL
;
A
#
# COMPACT_ATOMS: atom_id res chain seq x y z
N MET A 1 14.43 -48.37 30.09
CA MET A 1 13.22 -48.92 29.42
C MET A 1 12.03 -48.38 30.19
N GLU A 2 10.95 -48.01 29.49
CA GLU A 2 9.81 -47.17 29.98
C GLU A 2 10.16 -45.66 29.99
N ASN A 3 9.33 -44.69 29.60
CA ASN A 3 8.11 -44.61 28.78
C ASN A 3 7.80 -43.09 28.65
N GLU A 4 8.19 -42.39 27.58
CA GLU A 4 7.85 -40.96 27.38
C GLU A 4 7.59 -40.57 25.91
N THR A 5 7.02 -41.49 25.11
CA THR A 5 6.69 -41.23 23.69
C THR A 5 5.18 -41.21 23.40
N SER A 6 4.36 -40.77 24.36
CA SER A 6 2.89 -40.79 24.23
C SER A 6 2.19 -39.54 24.77
N ALA A 7 2.53 -38.34 24.28
CA ALA A 7 1.76 -37.13 24.61
C ALA A 7 1.65 -36.06 23.50
N PHE A 8 1.99 -36.38 22.25
CA PHE A 8 1.62 -35.55 21.09
C PHE A 8 0.61 -36.29 20.22
N ARG A 9 -0.56 -36.60 20.80
CA ARG A 9 -1.77 -36.78 19.98
C ARG A 9 -2.11 -35.41 19.44
N THR A 10 -1.61 -35.16 18.24
CA THR A 10 -1.99 -34.07 17.36
C THR A 10 -3.49 -33.86 17.45
N ASN A 11 -3.90 -32.71 18.01
CA ASN A 11 -5.24 -32.15 17.85
C ASN A 11 -5.44 -31.80 16.36
N GLN A 12 -5.49 -32.81 15.50
CA GLN A 12 -6.23 -32.78 14.24
C GLN A 12 -7.70 -33.05 14.59
N GLN A 13 -8.26 -32.24 15.51
CA GLN A 13 -9.67 -31.95 15.40
C GLN A 13 -9.79 -31.32 14.02
N SER A 14 -10.32 -32.11 13.08
CA SER A 14 -10.96 -31.66 11.87
C SER A 14 -11.70 -30.38 12.22
N GLN A 15 -11.07 -29.24 11.93
CA GLN A 15 -11.73 -27.95 11.90
C GLN A 15 -12.91 -28.21 10.98
N SER A 16 -14.10 -28.26 11.56
CA SER A 16 -15.35 -28.23 10.83
C SER A 16 -15.16 -27.21 9.73
N GLY A 17 -15.45 -27.59 8.48
CA GLY A 17 -15.25 -26.78 7.29
C GLY A 17 -16.13 -25.53 7.28
N GLU A 18 -15.98 -24.68 8.29
CA GLU A 18 -16.57 -23.37 8.39
C GLU A 18 -15.94 -22.53 7.31
N ILE A 19 -16.81 -22.07 6.42
CA ILE A 19 -16.47 -21.13 5.36
C ILE A 19 -15.91 -19.89 6.06
N PRO A 20 -14.75 -19.35 5.62
CA PRO A 20 -14.21 -18.15 6.22
C PRO A 20 -15.22 -17.01 6.17
N ALA A 21 -15.22 -16.18 7.23
CA ALA A 21 -15.99 -14.96 7.23
C ALA A 21 -15.66 -14.12 5.99
N LYS A 22 -16.68 -13.48 5.42
CA LYS A 22 -16.49 -12.56 4.30
C LYS A 22 -15.58 -11.42 4.74
N PRO A 23 -14.73 -10.88 3.84
CA PRO A 23 -13.92 -9.72 4.17
C PRO A 23 -14.78 -8.46 4.28
N GLY A 24 -14.40 -7.54 5.16
CA GLY A 24 -14.94 -6.17 5.11
C GLY A 24 -14.39 -5.38 3.93
N VAL A 25 -15.05 -4.28 3.58
CA VAL A 25 -14.52 -3.30 2.61
C VAL A 25 -13.35 -2.56 3.25
N VAL A 26 -12.19 -2.54 2.60
CA VAL A 26 -10.99 -1.85 3.11
C VAL A 26 -10.37 -1.00 2.00
N LEU A 27 -10.07 0.26 2.31
CA LEU A 27 -9.31 1.16 1.43
C LEU A 27 -8.15 1.79 2.21
N ARG A 28 -6.95 1.75 1.64
CA ARG A 28 -5.75 2.36 2.21
C ARG A 28 -5.37 3.60 1.39
N ILE A 29 -5.36 4.73 2.07
CA ILE A 29 -4.98 6.02 1.50
C ILE A 29 -3.53 6.28 1.87
N GLY A 30 -2.64 6.23 0.89
CA GLY A 30 -1.31 6.81 1.03
C GLY A 30 -1.41 8.32 1.03
N PHE A 31 -0.68 8.99 1.92
CA PHE A 31 -0.60 10.45 1.91
C PHE A 31 0.83 10.94 1.93
N ILE A 32 1.09 11.94 1.09
CA ILE A 32 2.38 12.63 1.00
C ILE A 32 2.18 14.14 0.77
N GLY A 33 3.06 14.97 1.30
CA GLY A 33 3.10 16.38 0.92
C GLY A 33 4.33 17.11 1.45
N HIS A 34 4.45 18.40 1.14
CA HIS A 34 5.58 19.16 1.68
C HIS A 34 5.37 19.55 3.15
N ARG A 35 6.50 19.74 3.82
CA ARG A 35 6.58 20.13 5.24
C ARG A 35 6.35 21.63 5.48
N ARG A 36 6.75 22.46 4.52
CA ARG A 36 6.79 23.93 4.68
C ARG A 36 5.70 24.59 3.87
N LEU A 37 4.55 24.79 4.51
CA LEU A 37 3.37 25.42 3.95
C LEU A 37 3.22 26.81 4.56
N ARG A 38 2.78 27.80 3.78
CA ARG A 38 2.53 29.14 4.29
C ARG A 38 1.34 29.12 5.25
N PRO A 39 1.40 29.81 6.40
CA PRO A 39 0.31 29.84 7.38
C PRO A 39 -1.06 30.26 6.83
N ASP A 40 -1.09 31.25 5.92
CA ASP A 40 -2.32 31.77 5.30
C ASP A 40 -2.99 30.78 4.34
N SER A 41 -2.23 29.82 3.80
CA SER A 41 -2.74 28.77 2.92
C SER A 41 -3.26 27.52 3.65
N LEU A 42 -2.90 27.35 4.94
CA LEU A 42 -3.23 26.13 5.70
C LEU A 42 -4.73 25.82 5.72
N PRO A 43 -5.65 26.77 5.98
CA PRO A 43 -7.08 26.46 6.04
C PRO A 43 -7.64 25.95 4.70
N GLN A 44 -7.15 26.51 3.59
CA GLN A 44 -7.61 26.11 2.25
C GLN A 44 -7.07 24.72 1.89
N ILE A 45 -5.81 24.42 2.21
CA ILE A 45 -5.22 23.09 2.00
C ILE A 45 -5.95 22.04 2.84
N GLU A 46 -6.19 22.34 4.12
CA GLU A 46 -6.91 21.44 5.01
C GLU A 46 -8.34 21.16 4.52
N SER A 47 -9.05 22.19 4.03
CA SER A 47 -10.37 22.03 3.41
C SER A 47 -10.30 21.11 2.20
N ALA A 48 -9.37 21.33 1.27
CA ALA A 48 -9.23 20.50 0.08
C ALA A 48 -8.90 19.03 0.43
N ILE A 49 -8.09 18.78 1.46
CA ILE A 49 -7.82 17.43 1.94
C ILE A 49 -9.09 16.80 2.54
N ALA A 50 -9.84 17.56 3.36
CA ALA A 50 -11.07 17.09 3.97
C ALA A 50 -12.14 16.75 2.92
N ASP A 51 -12.29 17.58 1.89
CA ASP A 51 -13.22 17.36 0.77
C ASP A 51 -12.84 16.09 -0.02
N CYS A 52 -11.53 15.87 -0.25
CA CYS A 52 -11.04 14.63 -0.85
C CYS A 52 -11.38 13.41 0.03
N PHE A 53 -11.13 13.46 1.34
CA PHE A 53 -11.42 12.35 2.25
C PHE A 53 -12.92 12.09 2.42
N ALA A 54 -13.76 13.12 2.41
CA ALA A 54 -15.20 12.97 2.41
C ALA A 54 -15.69 12.30 1.11
N THR A 55 -15.15 12.71 -0.04
CA THR A 55 -15.48 12.11 -1.35
C THR A 55 -15.06 10.65 -1.42
N ILE A 56 -13.85 10.32 -0.96
CA ILE A 56 -13.37 8.94 -0.86
C ILE A 56 -14.27 8.12 0.10
N SER A 57 -14.61 8.69 1.25
CA SER A 57 -15.47 8.02 2.23
C SER A 57 -16.86 7.74 1.67
N GLN A 58 -17.43 8.66 0.91
CA GLN A 58 -18.69 8.44 0.20
C GLN A 58 -18.56 7.30 -0.82
N ALA A 59 -17.50 7.28 -1.62
CA ALA A 59 -17.25 6.17 -2.57
C ALA A 59 -17.14 4.80 -1.87
N VAL A 60 -16.51 4.75 -0.69
CA VAL A 60 -16.43 3.54 0.13
C VAL A 60 -17.82 3.12 0.65
N LEU A 61 -18.72 4.06 0.95
CA LEU A 61 -20.11 3.75 1.32
C LEU A 61 -20.93 3.26 0.13
N ASP A 62 -20.70 3.80 -1.06
CA ASP A 62 -21.39 3.40 -2.28
C ASP A 62 -21.11 1.93 -2.67
N VAL A 63 -20.06 1.32 -2.11
CA VAL A 63 -19.75 -0.12 -2.26
C VAL A 63 -20.05 -0.94 -1.00
N HIS A 64 -20.44 -0.30 0.10
CA HIS A 64 -20.75 -1.01 1.34
C HIS A 64 -22.12 -1.72 1.21
N PRO A 65 -22.22 -3.03 1.48
CA PRO A 65 -23.39 -3.84 1.14
C PRO A 65 -24.71 -3.46 1.84
N ASN A 66 -24.66 -2.74 2.97
CA ASN A 66 -25.87 -2.25 3.67
C ASN A 66 -26.26 -0.80 3.34
N VAL A 67 -25.45 -0.07 2.57
CA VAL A 67 -25.69 1.34 2.26
C VAL A 67 -26.01 1.51 0.78
N ALA A 68 -25.31 0.78 -0.08
CA ALA A 68 -25.50 0.84 -1.51
C ALA A 68 -26.91 0.35 -1.92
N PRO A 69 -27.62 1.05 -2.82
CA PRO A 69 -28.88 0.58 -3.37
C PRO A 69 -28.69 -0.78 -4.04
N ALA A 70 -29.54 -1.76 -3.72
CA ALA A 70 -29.36 -3.14 -4.19
C ALA A 70 -29.35 -3.28 -5.72
N GLU A 71 -29.97 -2.34 -6.45
CA GLU A 71 -30.07 -2.34 -7.92
C GLU A 71 -28.83 -1.78 -8.62
N ASP A 72 -28.11 -0.84 -7.98
CA ASP A 72 -26.92 -0.17 -8.54
C ASP A 72 -25.60 -0.65 -7.93
N SER A 73 -25.67 -1.54 -6.95
CA SER A 73 -24.48 -2.05 -6.27
C SER A 73 -23.64 -2.93 -7.20
N PRO A 74 -22.32 -2.72 -7.30
CA PRO A 74 -21.44 -3.61 -8.02
C PRO A 74 -21.59 -5.06 -7.52
N LEU A 75 -21.50 -6.04 -8.43
CA LEU A 75 -21.70 -7.45 -8.06
C LEU A 75 -20.75 -7.92 -6.96
N VAL A 76 -19.54 -7.34 -6.88
CA VAL A 76 -18.55 -7.71 -5.87
C VAL A 76 -19.02 -7.43 -4.44
N THR A 77 -19.93 -6.46 -4.25
CA THR A 77 -20.41 -6.06 -2.93
C THR A 77 -21.07 -7.22 -2.17
N ARG A 78 -21.59 -8.22 -2.91
CA ARG A 78 -22.18 -9.45 -2.36
C ARG A 78 -21.16 -10.34 -1.63
N PHE A 79 -19.87 -10.16 -1.92
CA PHE A 79 -18.77 -10.90 -1.30
C PHE A 79 -18.17 -10.19 -0.09
N TYR A 80 -18.57 -8.95 0.19
CA TYR A 80 -18.20 -8.29 1.43
C TYR A 80 -19.10 -8.71 2.59
N ASP A 81 -18.53 -8.67 3.79
CA ASP A 81 -19.30 -8.84 5.01
C ASP A 81 -20.26 -7.67 5.20
N ARG A 82 -21.48 -8.00 5.60
CA ARG A 82 -22.55 -7.03 5.83
C ARG A 82 -22.45 -6.40 7.21
N GLU A 83 -21.91 -7.12 8.18
CA GLU A 83 -21.91 -6.67 9.58
C GLU A 83 -20.67 -5.82 9.88
N THR A 84 -19.56 -6.08 9.19
CA THR A 84 -18.32 -5.32 9.33
C THR A 84 -18.41 -3.97 8.62
N ARG A 85 -18.25 -2.89 9.41
CA ARG A 85 -18.03 -1.53 8.91
C ARG A 85 -16.83 -1.46 7.96
N SER A 86 -16.98 -0.68 6.88
CA SER A 86 -15.85 -0.37 5.98
C SER A 86 -14.68 0.20 6.76
N LEU A 87 -13.46 -0.01 6.30
CA LEU A 87 -12.25 0.53 6.91
C LEU A 87 -11.53 1.45 5.92
N ILE A 88 -11.29 2.70 6.33
CA ILE A 88 -10.37 3.61 5.66
C ILE A 88 -9.12 3.76 6.53
N ARG A 89 -7.96 3.44 5.97
CA ARG A 89 -6.67 3.59 6.67
C ARG A 89 -5.81 4.64 5.99
N LEU A 90 -5.48 5.71 6.71
CA LEU A 90 -4.51 6.70 6.29
C LEU A 90 -3.08 6.25 6.63
N VAL A 91 -2.23 6.11 5.62
CA VAL A 91 -0.81 5.74 5.74
C VAL A 91 0.05 6.94 5.37
N THR A 92 0.84 7.46 6.32
CA THR A 92 1.64 8.68 6.11
C THR A 92 3.11 8.48 6.43
N GLY A 93 3.93 9.45 6.02
CA GLY A 93 5.33 9.54 6.44
C GLY A 93 5.51 10.16 7.81
N LEU A 94 4.43 10.61 8.48
CA LEU A 94 4.43 11.33 9.75
C LEU A 94 5.35 12.57 9.75
N ALA A 95 5.36 13.30 8.63
CA ALA A 95 6.10 14.55 8.51
C ALA A 95 5.29 15.74 9.08
N GLU A 96 5.97 16.89 9.23
CA GLU A 96 5.31 18.17 9.47
C GLU A 96 4.49 18.61 8.23
N GLY A 97 3.74 19.71 8.37
CA GLY A 97 3.04 20.32 7.25
C GLY A 97 1.88 19.47 6.77
N ALA A 98 1.89 19.09 5.49
CA ALA A 98 0.76 18.43 4.83
C ALA A 98 0.34 17.11 5.52
N ASP A 99 1.28 16.28 5.96
CA ASP A 99 0.98 15.02 6.65
C ASP A 99 0.20 15.25 7.97
N LEU A 100 0.51 16.34 8.68
CA LEU A 100 -0.23 16.74 9.88
C LEU A 100 -1.63 17.25 9.52
N LEU A 101 -1.76 18.07 8.47
CA LEU A 101 -3.06 18.53 7.97
C LEU A 101 -3.94 17.36 7.54
N ALA A 102 -3.37 16.33 6.94
CA ALA A 102 -4.09 15.12 6.58
C ALA A 102 -4.62 14.38 7.80
N ALA A 103 -3.82 14.23 8.86
CA ALA A 103 -4.29 13.61 10.09
C ALA A 103 -5.48 14.38 10.69
N GLN A 104 -5.43 15.72 10.66
CA GLN A 104 -6.50 16.60 11.15
C GLN A 104 -7.76 16.56 10.26
N ALA A 105 -7.60 16.59 8.94
CA ALA A 105 -8.69 16.44 7.99
C ALA A 105 -9.40 15.09 8.12
N LEU A 106 -8.64 14.01 8.41
CA LEU A 106 -9.21 12.70 8.69
C LEU A 106 -10.03 12.70 9.99
N GLU A 107 -9.58 13.39 11.04
CA GLU A 107 -10.36 13.56 12.29
C GLU A 107 -11.70 14.25 12.02
N LYS A 108 -11.72 15.30 11.19
CA LYS A 108 -12.95 15.99 10.78
C LYS A 108 -13.89 15.06 10.00
N THR A 109 -13.34 14.27 9.08
CA THR A 109 -14.12 13.29 8.31
C THR A 109 -14.67 12.17 9.20
N GLU A 110 -13.87 11.68 10.16
CA GLU A 110 -14.26 10.66 11.13
C GLU A 110 -15.39 11.13 12.08
N ALA A 111 -15.43 12.43 12.38
CA ALA A 111 -16.47 13.05 13.20
C ALA A 111 -17.78 13.30 12.44
N ASP A 112 -17.79 13.21 11.12
CA ASP A 112 -19.01 13.39 10.31
C ASP A 112 -19.98 12.22 10.56
N PRO A 113 -21.23 12.49 11.01
CA PRO A 113 -22.22 11.45 11.29
C PRO A 113 -22.52 10.53 10.10
N ARG A 114 -22.37 11.03 8.86
CA ARG A 114 -22.59 10.25 7.63
C ARG A 114 -21.63 9.07 7.54
N PHE A 115 -20.37 9.27 7.95
CA PHE A 115 -19.33 8.25 7.85
C PHE A 115 -19.14 7.50 9.17
N HIS A 116 -19.32 8.17 10.31
CA HIS A 116 -19.06 7.59 11.63
C HIS A 116 -19.85 6.32 11.95
N GLN A 117 -21.01 6.10 11.31
CA GLN A 117 -21.83 4.91 11.56
C GLN A 117 -21.35 3.69 10.76
N HIS A 118 -20.73 3.91 9.61
CA HIS A 118 -20.49 2.87 8.60
C HIS A 118 -19.01 2.67 8.25
N VAL A 119 -18.15 3.65 8.55
CA VAL A 119 -16.72 3.64 8.21
C VAL A 119 -15.87 3.75 9.47
N ASN A 120 -15.04 2.75 9.73
CA ASN A 120 -13.95 2.82 10.68
C ASN A 120 -12.76 3.57 10.04
N PHE A 121 -12.16 4.46 10.82
CA PHE A 121 -10.96 5.19 10.39
C PHE A 121 -9.75 4.73 11.20
N GLU A 122 -8.65 4.51 10.51
CA GLU A 122 -7.37 4.12 11.11
C GLU A 122 -6.23 4.97 10.58
N ARG A 123 -5.18 5.10 11.40
CA ARG A 123 -3.95 5.80 11.06
C ARG A 123 -2.78 4.82 11.16
N ALA A 124 -1.86 4.93 10.22
CA ALA A 124 -0.62 4.20 10.21
C ALA A 124 0.53 5.11 9.76
N GLY A 125 1.73 4.79 10.21
CA GLY A 125 2.94 5.52 9.85
C GLY A 125 4.00 4.59 9.28
N VAL A 126 4.77 5.09 8.32
CA VAL A 126 6.04 4.49 7.90
C VAL A 126 7.12 5.51 8.17
N ILE A 127 8.20 5.14 8.87
CA ILE A 127 9.36 6.01 9.08
C ILE A 127 10.65 5.35 8.58
N PRO A 128 11.59 6.13 8.02
CA PRO A 128 12.77 5.59 7.34
C PRO A 128 13.87 5.13 8.30
N PHE A 129 13.80 5.53 9.57
CA PHE A 129 14.85 5.33 10.57
C PHE A 129 14.19 5.00 11.91
N GLU A 130 14.99 4.51 12.86
CA GLU A 130 14.59 4.37 14.27
C GLU A 130 13.92 5.64 14.82
N LEU A 131 12.89 5.47 15.66
CA LEU A 131 11.97 6.54 16.06
C LEU A 131 12.67 7.71 16.76
N GLN A 132 13.61 7.44 17.67
CA GLN A 132 14.35 8.51 18.34
C GLN A 132 15.19 9.31 17.34
N LYS A 133 15.93 8.64 16.46
CA LYS A 133 16.67 9.32 15.38
C LYS A 133 15.78 10.12 14.44
N TYR A 134 14.60 9.60 14.15
CA TYR A 134 13.59 10.30 13.35
C TYR A 134 13.13 11.57 14.07
N LEU A 135 12.79 11.51 15.35
CA LEU A 135 12.42 12.65 16.19
C LEU A 135 13.53 13.70 16.30
N ASP A 136 14.78 13.27 16.43
CA ASP A 136 15.95 14.15 16.49
C ASP A 136 16.12 14.96 15.19
N GLY A 137 15.63 14.44 14.07
CA GLY A 137 15.59 15.12 12.78
C GLY A 137 14.42 16.07 12.57
N ARG A 138 13.50 16.18 13.53
CA ARG A 138 12.32 17.05 13.50
C ARG A 138 12.52 18.33 14.29
N ASP A 139 11.78 19.36 13.90
CA ASP A 139 11.70 20.61 14.65
C ASP A 139 11.19 20.34 16.06
N GLU A 140 11.81 20.96 17.06
CA GLU A 140 11.52 20.71 18.47
C GLU A 140 10.05 20.97 18.82
N SER A 141 9.45 21.99 18.19
CA SER A 141 8.04 22.33 18.33
C SER A 141 7.08 21.28 17.77
N TYR A 142 7.50 20.44 16.83
CA TYR A 142 6.66 19.42 16.22
C TYR A 142 6.69 18.08 16.98
N ARG A 143 7.75 17.79 17.73
CA ARG A 143 7.91 16.51 18.44
C ARG A 143 6.72 16.16 19.36
N PRO A 144 6.16 17.09 20.16
CA PRO A 144 4.99 16.79 20.98
C PRO A 144 3.77 16.39 20.14
N THR A 145 3.55 17.05 19.00
CA THR A 145 2.46 16.76 18.07
C THR A 145 2.62 15.37 17.46
N LEU A 146 3.82 15.00 17.02
CA LEU A 146 4.09 13.66 16.50
C LEU A 146 3.84 12.58 17.57
N LEU A 147 4.31 12.79 18.80
CA LEU A 147 4.06 11.85 19.90
C LEU A 147 2.57 11.75 20.24
N LYS A 148 1.81 12.84 20.13
CA LYS A 148 0.35 12.82 20.26
C LYS A 148 -0.32 11.98 19.17
N LEU A 149 0.11 12.13 17.91
CA LEU A 149 -0.39 11.32 16.79
C LEU A 149 -0.13 9.83 17.00
N LEU A 150 1.07 9.45 17.44
CA LEU A 150 1.43 8.05 17.72
C LEU A 150 0.63 7.44 18.87
N LYS A 151 0.16 8.26 19.82
CA LYS A 151 -0.69 7.85 20.94
C LYS A 151 -2.18 7.90 20.63
N HIS A 152 -2.57 8.32 19.43
CA HIS A 152 -3.98 8.41 19.06
C HIS A 152 -4.64 7.02 19.12
N PRO A 153 -5.86 6.85 19.69
CA PRO A 153 -6.48 5.53 19.87
C PRO A 153 -6.71 4.75 18.57
N ARG A 154 -6.80 5.45 17.44
CA ARG A 154 -6.94 4.88 16.09
C ARG A 154 -5.61 4.72 15.34
N PHE A 155 -4.48 5.04 15.97
CA PHE A 155 -3.16 4.77 15.39
C PHE A 155 -2.82 3.30 15.59
N ARG A 156 -2.73 2.53 14.51
CA ARG A 156 -2.63 1.08 14.57
C ARG A 156 -1.21 0.55 14.58
N TYR A 157 -0.36 1.09 13.72
CA TYR A 157 1.00 0.63 13.63
C TYR A 157 1.93 1.71 13.08
N LEU A 158 3.18 1.60 13.50
CA LEU A 158 4.31 2.34 12.97
C LEU A 158 5.30 1.33 12.37
N THR A 159 5.52 1.39 11.06
CA THR A 159 6.58 0.61 10.43
C THR A 159 7.87 1.41 10.45
N VAL A 160 8.89 0.86 11.11
CA VAL A 160 10.23 1.45 11.20
C VAL A 160 11.14 0.71 10.23
N LEU A 161 11.74 1.43 9.29
CA LEU A 161 12.70 0.87 8.33
C LEU A 161 14.14 0.93 8.86
N ASP A 162 15.03 0.16 8.24
CA ASP A 162 16.44 -0.01 8.59
C ASP A 162 17.36 1.08 8.01
N GLY A 163 16.82 2.24 7.65
CA GLY A 163 17.60 3.33 7.08
C GLY A 163 18.60 3.91 8.09
N ILE A 164 19.68 4.48 7.56
CA ILE A 164 20.74 5.10 8.36
C ILE A 164 20.51 6.61 8.43
N TYR A 165 20.21 7.09 9.65
CA TYR A 165 20.18 8.53 9.95
C TYR A 165 21.52 8.97 10.54
N ASP A 166 22.36 9.57 9.68
CA ASP A 166 23.57 10.27 10.06
C ASP A 166 23.38 11.75 9.76
N LYS A 167 23.66 12.69 10.67
CA LYS A 167 23.64 14.14 10.41
C LYS A 167 24.82 14.83 11.12
N PRO A 168 26.07 14.55 10.69
CA PRO A 168 27.25 15.19 11.27
C PRO A 168 27.23 16.70 11.05
N THR A 169 28.01 17.42 11.86
CA THR A 169 28.24 18.87 11.69
C THR A 169 29.71 19.08 11.37
N PRO A 170 30.08 19.50 10.14
CA PRO A 170 29.21 19.79 8.99
C PRO A 170 28.60 18.54 8.34
N ASP A 171 27.46 18.73 7.64
CA ASP A 171 26.76 17.63 6.97
C ASP A 171 27.57 17.14 5.76
N THR A 172 27.72 15.81 5.64
CA THR A 172 28.56 15.21 4.60
C THR A 172 27.71 14.69 3.44
N LYS A 173 28.28 14.64 2.22
CA LYS A 173 27.60 14.08 1.04
C LYS A 173 27.14 12.63 1.27
N LEU A 174 27.93 11.83 1.98
CA LEU A 174 27.60 10.44 2.31
C LEU A 174 26.39 10.36 3.27
N ALA A 175 26.40 11.17 4.34
CA ALA A 175 25.29 11.24 5.29
C ALA A 175 23.99 11.68 4.60
N MET A 176 24.05 12.72 3.76
CA MET A 176 22.92 13.16 2.94
C MET A 176 22.40 12.04 2.02
N THR A 177 23.30 11.29 1.37
CA THR A 177 22.94 10.20 0.46
C THR A 177 22.25 9.05 1.19
N ARG A 178 22.76 8.67 2.38
CA ARG A 178 22.16 7.64 3.23
C ARG A 178 20.74 8.03 3.67
N ARG A 179 20.57 9.27 4.17
CA ARG A 179 19.24 9.77 4.58
C ARG A 179 18.27 9.79 3.40
N ARG A 180 18.70 10.27 2.23
CA ARG A 180 17.89 10.27 0.99
C ARG A 180 17.45 8.86 0.58
N ARG A 181 18.33 7.87 0.69
CA ARG A 181 17.99 6.46 0.43
C ARG A 181 16.92 5.95 1.42
N GLY A 182 17.04 6.31 2.71
CA GLY A 182 16.01 5.99 3.70
C GLY A 182 14.65 6.58 3.35
N TYR A 183 14.58 7.87 3.02
CA TYR A 183 13.34 8.53 2.62
C TYR A 183 12.73 7.94 1.33
N ARG A 184 13.54 7.54 0.35
CA ARG A 184 13.06 6.79 -0.82
C ARG A 184 12.44 5.44 -0.43
N ALA A 185 13.13 4.69 0.42
CA ALA A 185 12.61 3.40 0.90
C ALA A 185 11.29 3.57 1.69
N GLN A 186 11.18 4.62 2.50
CA GLN A 186 9.93 4.98 3.17
C GLN A 186 8.81 5.26 2.16
N SER A 187 9.06 6.08 1.15
CA SER A 187 8.07 6.38 0.11
C SER A 187 7.65 5.12 -0.64
N ASP A 188 8.60 4.31 -1.11
CA ASP A 188 8.29 3.07 -1.82
C ASP A 188 7.50 2.07 -0.96
N PHE A 189 7.80 2.00 0.33
CA PHE A 189 7.08 1.13 1.26
C PHE A 189 5.67 1.65 1.56
N LEU A 190 5.50 2.96 1.74
CA LEU A 190 4.20 3.61 1.90
C LEU A 190 3.31 3.33 0.68
N LEU A 191 3.84 3.47 -0.54
CA LEU A 191 3.09 3.20 -1.76
C LEU A 191 2.63 1.74 -1.85
N ARG A 192 3.46 0.78 -1.41
CA ARG A 192 3.04 -0.64 -1.33
C ARG A 192 1.94 -0.90 -0.30
N GLN A 193 1.71 0.03 0.62
CA GLN A 193 0.61 0.00 1.57
C GLN A 193 -0.59 0.85 1.14
N SER A 194 -0.58 1.41 -0.07
CA SER A 194 -1.61 2.34 -0.54
C SER A 194 -2.39 1.73 -1.70
N ASP A 195 -3.70 1.92 -1.68
CA ASP A 195 -4.60 1.61 -2.81
C ASP A 195 -4.81 2.85 -3.69
N VAL A 196 -4.85 4.03 -3.05
CA VAL A 196 -4.86 5.36 -3.68
C VAL A 196 -3.85 6.26 -2.99
N LEU A 197 -3.19 7.14 -3.74
CA LEU A 197 -2.30 8.16 -3.19
C LEU A 197 -2.97 9.53 -3.23
N VAL A 198 -3.11 10.19 -2.08
CA VAL A 198 -3.44 11.62 -2.01
C VAL A 198 -2.14 12.40 -1.80
N ALA A 199 -1.89 13.40 -2.62
CA ALA A 199 -0.66 14.18 -2.58
C ALA A 199 -0.92 15.68 -2.52
N VAL A 200 -0.15 16.43 -1.72
CA VAL A 200 -0.15 17.90 -1.72
C VAL A 200 1.19 18.41 -2.24
N ALA A 201 1.22 18.95 -3.46
CA ALA A 201 2.44 19.43 -4.12
C ALA A 201 2.20 20.66 -5.00
N ASP A 202 3.24 21.48 -5.24
CA ASP A 202 3.30 22.36 -6.42
C ASP A 202 4.34 21.77 -7.38
N PRO A 203 3.89 21.19 -8.51
CA PRO A 203 4.77 20.63 -9.53
C PRO A 203 5.79 21.63 -10.11
N ARG A 204 5.55 22.95 -9.97
CA ARG A 204 6.41 24.01 -10.51
C ARG A 204 7.61 24.32 -9.64
N LEU A 205 7.66 23.85 -8.38
CA LEU A 205 8.79 24.10 -7.48
C LEU A 205 10.09 23.38 -7.87
N GLY A 206 10.11 22.68 -9.02
CA GLY A 206 11.31 22.45 -9.83
C GLY A 206 12.36 21.48 -9.31
N GLU A 207 12.30 21.06 -8.04
CA GLU A 207 13.28 20.12 -7.48
C GLU A 207 12.63 18.79 -7.10
N GLU A 208 12.74 17.80 -7.99
CA GLU A 208 12.63 16.39 -7.63
C GLU A 208 13.77 16.04 -6.65
N LYS A 209 13.53 16.27 -5.35
CA LYS A 209 14.44 15.78 -4.32
C LYS A 209 14.29 14.26 -4.21
N PRO A 210 15.40 13.51 -4.06
CA PRO A 210 15.36 12.11 -3.69
C PRO A 210 14.44 11.83 -2.48
N GLY A 211 13.40 11.02 -2.68
CA GLY A 211 12.36 10.71 -1.69
C GLY A 211 11.35 11.82 -1.45
N GLY A 212 11.29 12.82 -2.35
CA GLY A 212 10.34 13.93 -2.29
C GLY A 212 8.99 13.58 -2.88
N THR A 213 8.03 14.48 -2.69
CA THR A 213 6.62 14.30 -3.09
C THR A 213 6.47 14.00 -4.59
N LEU A 214 7.19 14.71 -5.46
CA LEU A 214 7.11 14.50 -6.91
C LEU A 214 7.68 13.14 -7.36
N GLU A 215 8.79 12.68 -6.76
CA GLU A 215 9.32 11.33 -7.02
C GLU A 215 8.33 10.26 -6.56
N ALA A 216 7.67 10.47 -5.42
CA ALA A 216 6.66 9.56 -4.90
C ALA A 216 5.40 9.49 -5.80
N ILE A 217 4.93 10.62 -6.34
CA ILE A 217 3.83 10.64 -7.33
C ILE A 217 4.21 9.85 -8.57
N ARG A 218 5.41 10.09 -9.12
CA ARG A 218 5.91 9.34 -10.28
C ARG A 218 5.97 7.83 -9.99
N ASN A 219 6.46 7.45 -8.82
CA ASN A 219 6.53 6.04 -8.41
C ASN A 219 5.14 5.43 -8.20
N ALA A 220 4.16 6.20 -7.71
CA ALA A 220 2.78 5.73 -7.56
C ALA A 220 2.15 5.39 -8.91
N LEU A 221 2.28 6.29 -9.90
CA LEU A 221 1.81 6.04 -11.27
C LEU A 221 2.51 4.83 -11.88
N HIS A 222 3.82 4.67 -11.63
CA HIS A 222 4.57 3.48 -12.06
C HIS A 222 4.09 2.18 -11.36
N PHE A 223 3.67 2.27 -10.10
CA PHE A 223 3.05 1.16 -9.37
C PHE A 223 1.59 0.95 -9.73
N HIS A 224 1.04 1.68 -10.69
CA HIS A 224 -0.39 1.65 -11.05
C HIS A 224 -1.29 1.99 -9.84
N ILE A 225 -0.88 2.97 -9.04
CA ILE A 225 -1.67 3.53 -7.95
C ILE A 225 -2.24 4.86 -8.45
N PRO A 226 -3.57 5.08 -8.46
CA PRO A 226 -4.15 6.35 -8.82
C PRO A 226 -3.71 7.45 -7.85
N VAL A 227 -3.55 8.66 -8.37
CA VAL A 227 -3.06 9.81 -7.60
C VAL A 227 -4.10 10.92 -7.60
N ILE A 228 -4.56 11.32 -6.42
CA ILE A 228 -5.36 12.53 -6.21
C ILE A 228 -4.39 13.63 -5.78
N LEU A 229 -4.04 14.52 -6.70
CA LEU A 229 -3.12 15.62 -6.48
C LEU A 229 -3.86 16.90 -6.12
N ILE A 230 -3.68 17.36 -4.89
CA ILE A 230 -4.03 18.70 -4.42
C ILE A 230 -2.85 19.61 -4.79
N ARG A 231 -3.00 20.34 -5.90
CA ARG A 231 -2.03 21.34 -6.37
C ARG A 231 -2.14 22.57 -5.48
N ALA A 232 -1.10 22.88 -4.73
CA ALA A 232 -1.07 24.00 -3.77
C ALA A 232 -0.13 25.11 -4.26
N GLU A 233 -0.50 25.74 -5.37
CA GLU A 233 0.30 26.76 -6.02
C GLU A 233 0.46 28.00 -5.13
N ASN A 234 1.69 28.51 -4.99
CA ASN A 234 2.04 29.65 -4.13
C ASN A 234 1.74 29.44 -2.62
N CYS A 235 1.55 28.19 -2.18
CA CYS A 235 1.25 27.83 -0.79
C CYS A 235 2.48 27.42 0.03
N TYR A 236 3.70 27.55 -0.49
CA TYR A 236 4.92 27.04 0.15
C TYR A 236 5.81 28.16 0.64
N GLU A 237 6.53 27.92 1.74
CA GLU A 237 7.58 28.84 2.20
C GLU A 237 8.82 28.65 1.34
N THR A 238 8.98 29.50 0.32
CA THR A 238 10.18 29.54 -0.54
C THR A 238 11.14 30.62 -0.05
N LYS A 239 12.45 30.44 -0.31
CA LYS A 239 13.46 31.49 -0.01
C LYS A 239 13.25 32.75 -0.84
N GLU A 240 12.72 32.58 -2.03
CA GLU A 240 12.27 33.64 -2.93
C GLU A 240 10.76 33.71 -2.77
N ALA A 241 10.25 34.74 -2.10
CA ALA A 241 8.82 34.92 -1.94
C ALA A 241 8.20 34.97 -3.34
N ILE A 242 7.46 33.93 -3.71
CA ILE A 242 6.66 33.98 -4.93
C ILE A 242 5.47 34.87 -4.58
N GLU A 243 5.50 36.11 -5.07
CA GLU A 243 4.35 37.01 -5.00
C GLU A 243 3.20 36.37 -5.76
N GLY A 244 2.19 35.90 -5.02
CA GLY A 244 1.06 35.20 -5.60
C GLY A 244 0.01 34.88 -4.55
N VAL A 245 -1.25 34.97 -4.96
CA VAL A 245 -2.38 34.46 -4.19
C VAL A 245 -2.25 32.93 -4.16
N PRO A 246 -2.37 32.30 -2.97
CA PRO A 246 -2.50 30.84 -2.88
C PRO A 246 -3.61 30.35 -3.81
N GLU A 247 -3.29 29.43 -4.72
CA GLU A 247 -4.26 28.80 -5.62
C GLU A 247 -4.25 27.30 -5.35
N ILE A 248 -5.43 26.75 -5.02
CA ILE A 248 -5.60 25.33 -4.75
C ILE A 248 -6.51 24.73 -5.82
N SER A 249 -6.05 23.66 -6.44
CA SER A 249 -6.85 22.85 -7.35
C SER A 249 -6.60 21.37 -7.08
N VAL A 250 -7.57 20.53 -7.40
CA VAL A 250 -7.44 19.08 -7.22
C VAL A 250 -7.54 18.42 -8.59
N ARG A 251 -6.69 17.41 -8.81
CA ARG A 251 -6.65 16.61 -10.02
C ARG A 251 -6.58 15.13 -9.68
N VAL A 252 -7.17 14.30 -10.51
CA VAL A 252 -7.05 12.85 -10.44
C VAL A 252 -6.17 12.39 -11.60
N PHE A 253 -5.18 11.56 -11.30
CA PHE A 253 -4.33 10.92 -12.29
C PHE A 253 -4.54 9.40 -12.24
N HIS A 254 -4.84 8.85 -13.41
CA HIS A 254 -5.13 7.42 -13.57
C HIS A 254 -3.84 6.60 -13.69
N PRO A 255 -3.86 5.32 -13.30
CA PRO A 255 -2.76 4.40 -13.57
C PRO A 255 -2.35 4.40 -15.04
N GLY A 256 -1.07 4.63 -15.32
CA GLY A 256 -0.52 4.63 -16.68
C GLY A 256 -0.47 6.00 -17.37
N GLU A 257 -1.05 7.04 -16.77
CA GLU A 257 -0.82 8.40 -17.24
C GLU A 257 0.64 8.84 -17.08
N SER A 258 1.11 9.69 -18.00
CA SER A 258 2.48 10.19 -17.96
C SER A 258 2.64 11.20 -16.82
N PHE A 259 3.71 11.04 -16.04
CA PHE A 259 4.11 12.03 -15.04
C PHE A 259 4.35 13.43 -15.65
N GLN A 260 4.62 13.53 -16.96
CA GLN A 260 4.71 14.83 -17.64
C GLN A 260 3.40 15.63 -17.53
N LEU A 261 2.23 14.96 -17.52
CA LEU A 261 0.94 15.63 -17.34
C LEU A 261 0.80 16.25 -15.94
N VAL A 262 1.43 15.64 -14.94
CA VAL A 262 1.52 16.21 -13.58
C VAL A 262 2.32 17.51 -13.59
N ALA A 263 3.40 17.56 -14.37
CA ALA A 263 4.30 18.70 -14.47
C ALA A 263 3.76 19.84 -15.36
N GLU A 264 3.03 19.52 -16.44
CA GLU A 264 2.52 20.50 -17.41
C GLU A 264 1.54 21.51 -16.83
N GLY A 265 0.97 21.24 -15.65
CA GLY A 265 0.24 22.25 -14.88
C GLY A 265 -0.91 22.91 -15.64
N ARG A 266 -1.59 22.16 -16.52
CA ARG A 266 -2.80 22.68 -17.19
C ARG A 266 -3.78 23.17 -16.11
N LYS A 267 -4.72 24.05 -16.45
CA LYS A 267 -5.86 24.32 -15.56
C LYS A 267 -6.94 23.30 -15.91
N ASP A 268 -7.33 22.48 -14.94
CA ASP A 268 -8.46 21.57 -15.13
C ASP A 268 -9.74 22.37 -14.88
N SER A 269 -10.85 21.81 -15.31
CA SER A 269 -12.16 22.35 -15.01
C SER A 269 -12.31 22.53 -13.50
N ASN A 270 -12.65 23.73 -13.03
CA ASN A 270 -13.05 24.01 -11.64
C ASN A 270 -14.44 23.42 -11.31
N ASP A 271 -14.86 22.39 -12.04
CA ASP A 271 -16.14 21.73 -11.85
C ASP A 271 -15.98 20.70 -10.73
N GLN A 272 -16.36 21.10 -9.53
CA GLN A 272 -16.30 20.29 -8.32
C GLN A 272 -17.07 18.97 -8.49
N ALA A 273 -18.24 18.98 -9.13
CA ALA A 273 -19.05 17.77 -9.30
C ALA A 273 -18.36 16.76 -10.23
N LYS A 274 -17.72 17.25 -11.29
CA LYS A 274 -16.90 16.42 -12.18
C LYS A 274 -15.73 15.79 -11.43
N LEU A 275 -15.03 16.57 -10.61
CA LEU A 275 -13.92 16.08 -9.80
C LEU A 275 -14.36 15.01 -8.80
N GLU A 276 -15.46 15.25 -8.08
CA GLU A 276 -16.04 14.28 -7.16
C GLU A 276 -16.42 12.98 -7.87
N GLY A 277 -16.98 13.09 -9.07
CA GLY A 277 -17.25 11.95 -9.94
C GLY A 277 -15.99 11.16 -10.31
N LEU A 278 -14.88 11.83 -10.65
CA LEU A 278 -13.60 11.18 -10.96
C LEU A 278 -13.01 10.46 -9.74
N ILE A 279 -12.99 11.11 -8.58
CA ILE A 279 -12.49 10.50 -7.34
C ILE A 279 -13.35 9.29 -6.95
N ARG A 280 -14.69 9.42 -6.99
CA ARG A 280 -15.61 8.32 -6.70
C ARG A 280 -15.42 7.16 -7.67
N GLY A 281 -15.31 7.46 -8.98
CA GLY A 281 -15.05 6.49 -10.03
C GLY A 281 -13.80 5.65 -9.73
N GLU A 282 -12.67 6.30 -9.46
CA GLU A 282 -11.41 5.60 -9.14
C GLU A 282 -11.52 4.71 -7.90
N VAL A 283 -12.10 5.23 -6.82
CA VAL A 283 -12.25 4.46 -5.57
C VAL A 283 -13.18 3.27 -5.77
N ILE A 284 -14.28 3.46 -6.50
CA ILE A 284 -15.18 2.36 -6.86
C ILE A 284 -14.43 1.36 -7.73
N THR A 285 -13.70 1.77 -8.78
CA THR A 285 -12.91 0.86 -9.62
C THR A 285 -11.92 0.03 -8.79
N ILE A 286 -11.26 0.63 -7.79
CA ILE A 286 -10.38 -0.09 -6.84
C ILE A 286 -11.13 -1.13 -6.01
N LEU A 287 -12.30 -0.77 -5.47
CA LEU A 287 -13.03 -1.60 -4.50
C LEU A 287 -14.02 -2.57 -5.12
N ALA A 288 -14.51 -2.26 -6.31
CA ALA A 288 -15.73 -2.81 -6.87
C ALA A 288 -15.51 -3.74 -8.06
N ASP A 289 -14.44 -3.54 -8.86
CA ASP A 289 -13.90 -4.44 -9.89
C ASP A 289 -13.01 -3.67 -10.87
N PRO A 290 -11.67 -3.81 -10.86
CA PRO A 290 -10.80 -3.16 -11.85
C PRO A 290 -10.96 -3.71 -13.28
N ASP A 291 -11.72 -4.80 -13.49
CA ASP A 291 -12.02 -5.33 -14.83
C ASP A 291 -13.22 -4.63 -15.51
N THR A 292 -13.98 -3.77 -14.82
CA THR A 292 -15.20 -3.15 -15.39
C THR A 292 -14.96 -2.08 -16.45
N GLU A 293 -13.88 -1.29 -16.36
CA GLU A 293 -13.66 -0.16 -17.28
C GLU A 293 -13.07 -0.56 -18.63
N ASN A 294 -12.68 -1.82 -18.79
CA ASN A 294 -12.02 -2.25 -20.00
C ASN A 294 -13.03 -2.92 -20.92
N GLU A 295 -13.93 -2.14 -21.54
CA GLU A 295 -14.83 -2.60 -22.62
C GLU A 295 -14.07 -3.33 -23.75
N ASN A 296 -12.77 -3.05 -23.88
CA ASN A 296 -11.86 -3.72 -24.82
C ASN A 296 -11.49 -5.16 -24.41
N TYR A 297 -11.71 -5.58 -23.16
CA TYR A 297 -11.56 -6.95 -22.72
C TYR A 297 -12.92 -7.63 -22.77
N GLY A 298 -13.25 -8.21 -23.93
CA GLY A 298 -14.56 -8.76 -24.24
C GLY A 298 -15.21 -9.58 -23.11
N THR A 299 -16.55 -9.57 -23.11
CA THR A 299 -17.49 -10.17 -22.13
C THR A 299 -17.12 -11.52 -21.51
N ARG A 300 -16.26 -12.33 -22.15
CA ARG A 300 -15.78 -13.61 -21.63
C ARG A 300 -14.90 -13.51 -20.37
N ARG A 301 -14.17 -12.42 -20.10
CA ARG A 301 -13.31 -12.31 -18.90
C ARG A 301 -14.06 -11.94 -17.62
N LEU A 302 -15.06 -11.06 -17.70
CA LEU A 302 -15.92 -10.72 -16.56
C LEU A 302 -16.62 -11.95 -15.96
N HIS A 303 -16.95 -12.94 -16.80
CA HIS A 303 -17.57 -14.19 -16.36
C HIS A 303 -16.60 -15.13 -15.61
N SER A 304 -15.28 -15.04 -15.82
CA SER A 304 -14.33 -15.89 -15.10
C SER A 304 -14.10 -15.40 -13.67
N GLY A 305 -13.80 -14.10 -13.50
CA GLY A 305 -13.53 -13.51 -12.18
C GLY A 305 -14.70 -13.66 -11.22
N HIS A 306 -15.92 -13.36 -11.67
CA HIS A 306 -17.12 -13.51 -10.84
C HIS A 306 -17.38 -14.97 -10.46
N ARG A 307 -17.22 -15.91 -11.40
CA ARG A 307 -17.36 -17.35 -11.13
C ARG A 307 -16.34 -17.82 -10.11
N GLU A 308 -15.10 -17.34 -10.20
CA GLU A 308 -14.02 -17.68 -9.25
C GLU A 308 -14.30 -17.15 -7.85
N LEU A 309 -14.85 -15.93 -7.71
CA LEU A 309 -15.32 -15.41 -6.43
C LEU A 309 -16.50 -16.22 -5.87
N ILE A 310 -17.44 -16.65 -6.71
CA ILE A 310 -18.51 -17.56 -6.29
C ILE A 310 -17.93 -18.86 -5.77
N MET A 311 -17.02 -19.50 -6.51
CA MET A 311 -16.36 -20.74 -6.08
C MET A 311 -15.60 -20.51 -4.76
N TYR A 312 -14.92 -19.38 -4.60
CA TYR A 312 -14.14 -19.07 -3.41
C TYR A 312 -15.00 -18.92 -2.14
N PHE A 313 -16.14 -18.24 -2.23
CA PHE A 313 -16.96 -17.90 -1.06
C PHE A 313 -18.15 -18.83 -0.81
N HIS A 314 -18.60 -19.57 -1.82
CA HIS A 314 -19.81 -20.39 -1.71
C HIS A 314 -19.58 -21.89 -1.83
N GLU A 315 -18.40 -22.35 -2.28
CA GLU A 315 -18.11 -23.79 -2.32
C GLU A 315 -17.35 -24.23 -1.05
N PRO A 316 -17.90 -25.19 -0.27
CA PRO A 316 -17.27 -25.67 0.97
C PRO A 316 -15.98 -26.47 0.71
N GLN A 317 -15.74 -26.88 -0.54
CA GLN A 317 -14.54 -27.58 -0.97
C GLN A 317 -13.94 -26.82 -2.15
N ILE A 318 -12.64 -26.48 -2.07
CA ILE A 318 -11.90 -26.02 -3.24
C ILE A 318 -11.96 -27.18 -4.24
N PRO A 319 -12.30 -26.95 -5.52
CA PRO A 319 -12.04 -27.97 -6.53
C PRO A 319 -10.57 -28.35 -6.40
N SER A 320 -10.29 -29.63 -6.14
CA SER A 320 -8.92 -30.10 -6.05
C SER A 320 -8.22 -29.70 -7.34
N TYR A 321 -7.13 -28.91 -7.23
CA TYR A 321 -6.30 -28.59 -8.38
C TYR A 321 -5.80 -29.90 -8.93
N THR A 322 -6.49 -30.38 -9.96
CA THR A 322 -6.10 -31.55 -10.72
C THR A 322 -5.37 -30.99 -11.93
N PRO A 323 -4.04 -31.20 -12.03
CA PRO A 323 -3.26 -30.70 -13.16
C PRO A 323 -3.80 -31.15 -14.54
N SER A 324 -4.67 -32.16 -14.57
CA SER A 324 -5.37 -32.66 -15.76
C SER A 324 -6.39 -31.67 -16.35
N SER A 325 -6.93 -30.73 -15.56
CA SER A 325 -7.95 -29.78 -16.02
C SER A 325 -7.42 -28.67 -16.96
N ILE A 326 -6.10 -28.49 -17.07
CA ILE A 326 -5.46 -27.53 -17.99
C ILE A 326 -5.02 -28.17 -19.32
N GLY A 327 -5.17 -29.50 -19.53
CA GLY A 327 -4.78 -30.01 -20.85
C GLY A 327 -4.73 -31.50 -21.09
N GLU A 328 -5.74 -32.29 -20.69
CA GLU A 328 -5.85 -33.65 -21.23
C GLU A 328 -6.19 -33.71 -22.74
N ASN A 329 -6.51 -32.58 -23.38
CA ASN A 329 -6.66 -32.49 -24.84
C ASN A 329 -5.48 -31.80 -25.57
N VAL A 330 -4.37 -31.49 -24.90
CA VAL A 330 -3.16 -31.03 -25.60
C VAL A 330 -2.25 -32.23 -25.83
N ASN A 331 -2.32 -32.76 -27.06
CA ASN A 331 -1.41 -33.73 -27.64
C ASN A 331 -0.02 -33.70 -27.00
N ARG A 332 0.33 -34.81 -26.32
CA ARG A 332 1.68 -35.12 -25.83
C ARG A 332 2.66 -35.06 -27.01
N GLY A 333 3.27 -33.90 -27.25
CA GLY A 333 4.23 -33.71 -28.33
C GLY A 333 4.63 -32.26 -28.60
N ALA A 334 3.75 -31.28 -28.37
CA ALA A 334 4.08 -29.88 -28.60
C ALA A 334 4.65 -29.25 -27.32
N LYS A 335 5.97 -28.98 -27.31
CA LYS A 335 6.58 -28.13 -26.27
C LYS A 335 5.90 -26.76 -26.30
N ARG A 336 5.16 -26.43 -25.25
CA ARG A 336 4.55 -25.11 -25.07
C ARG A 336 5.63 -24.04 -25.17
N ILE A 337 5.51 -23.14 -26.14
CA ILE A 337 6.39 -21.99 -26.29
C ILE A 337 6.00 -21.00 -25.19
N PRO A 338 6.92 -20.60 -24.29
CA PRO A 338 6.62 -19.62 -23.26
C PRO A 338 6.23 -18.28 -23.92
N THR A 339 5.19 -17.67 -23.40
CA THR A 339 4.70 -16.36 -23.84
C THR A 339 5.79 -15.30 -23.63
N PHE A 340 5.69 -14.18 -24.36
CA PHE A 340 6.65 -13.09 -24.23
C PHE A 340 6.74 -12.56 -22.78
N ARG A 341 5.61 -12.51 -22.08
CA ARG A 341 5.55 -12.12 -20.66
C ARG A 341 6.26 -13.13 -19.75
N GLU A 342 6.05 -14.42 -19.96
CA GLU A 342 6.79 -15.48 -19.23
C GLU A 342 8.29 -15.40 -19.51
N ARG A 343 8.69 -15.10 -20.76
CA ARG A 343 10.10 -14.90 -21.12
C ARG A 343 10.73 -13.71 -20.39
N ILE A 344 10.03 -12.58 -20.32
CA ILE A 344 10.48 -11.39 -19.56
C ILE A 344 10.60 -11.72 -18.07
N TRP A 345 9.63 -12.43 -17.50
CA TRP A 345 9.63 -12.79 -16.09
C TRP A 345 10.74 -13.79 -15.73
N THR A 346 10.94 -14.82 -16.57
CA THR A 346 12.02 -15.80 -16.37
C THR A 346 13.40 -15.14 -16.54
N TRP A 347 13.49 -14.08 -17.37
CA TRP A 347 14.70 -13.29 -17.54
C TRP A 347 15.00 -12.44 -16.30
N THR A 348 14.01 -11.72 -15.74
CA THR A 348 14.18 -10.96 -14.48
C THR A 348 14.50 -11.90 -13.32
N GLU A 349 13.80 -13.03 -13.18
CA GLU A 349 14.09 -14.00 -12.13
C GLU A 349 15.53 -14.55 -12.24
N ARG A 350 16.02 -14.85 -13.45
CA ARG A 350 17.41 -15.26 -13.68
C ARG A 350 18.43 -14.16 -13.43
N HIS A 351 18.08 -12.89 -13.62
CA HIS A 351 19.00 -11.77 -13.38
C HIS A 351 19.09 -11.36 -11.92
N TYR A 352 17.98 -11.43 -11.18
CA TYR A 352 17.94 -11.00 -9.78
C TYR A 352 18.16 -12.13 -8.76
N ARG A 353 18.00 -13.42 -9.13
CA ARG A 353 18.35 -14.57 -8.26
C ARG A 353 19.75 -15.12 -8.45
N ARG A 354 20.56 -14.59 -9.38
CA ARG A 354 21.97 -15.02 -9.45
C ARG A 354 22.73 -14.45 -8.26
N PRO A 355 23.30 -15.28 -7.37
CA PRO A 355 24.27 -14.77 -6.41
C PRO A 355 25.39 -14.10 -7.18
N ILE A 356 25.79 -12.90 -6.76
CA ILE A 356 26.89 -12.14 -7.33
C ILE A 356 28.17 -12.98 -7.15
N LYS A 357 28.47 -13.86 -8.11
CA LYS A 357 29.75 -14.56 -8.21
C LYS A 357 30.70 -13.66 -8.99
N GLY A 358 31.39 -12.79 -8.26
CA GLY A 358 32.42 -11.92 -8.83
C GLY A 358 33.29 -11.26 -7.76
N LYS A 359 34.47 -11.85 -7.52
CA LYS A 359 35.69 -11.29 -6.91
C LYS A 359 35.51 -10.20 -5.82
N ILE A 360 35.21 -10.65 -4.60
CA ILE A 360 35.61 -9.97 -3.36
C ILE A 360 36.45 -10.97 -2.58
N THR A 361 37.72 -11.12 -2.95
CA THR A 361 38.64 -12.07 -2.29
C THR A 361 39.90 -11.43 -1.71
N GLU A 362 40.04 -10.11 -1.70
CA GLU A 362 41.27 -9.48 -1.17
C GLU A 362 41.07 -8.57 0.06
N HIS A 363 39.85 -8.41 0.58
CA HIS A 363 39.60 -7.61 1.79
C HIS A 363 38.80 -8.33 2.89
N ARG A 364 38.64 -9.66 2.79
CA ARG A 364 37.83 -10.43 3.74
C ARG A 364 38.59 -10.79 5.03
N ASP A 365 39.92 -10.95 4.95
CA ASP A 365 40.69 -11.50 6.06
C ASP A 365 40.93 -10.52 7.21
N THR A 366 40.83 -9.20 6.98
CA THR A 366 41.00 -8.20 8.05
C THR A 366 39.70 -7.83 8.78
N PHE A 367 38.53 -8.17 8.24
CA PHE A 367 37.25 -7.91 8.91
C PHE A 367 36.71 -9.13 9.67
N GLN A 368 37.11 -10.35 9.29
CA GLN A 368 36.55 -11.57 9.87
C GLN A 368 37.08 -11.85 11.29
N SER A 369 38.33 -11.53 11.59
CA SER A 369 38.91 -11.80 12.92
C SER A 369 38.33 -10.93 14.05
N ARG A 370 37.65 -9.82 13.72
CA ARG A 370 37.04 -8.90 14.70
C ARG A 370 35.53 -9.10 14.89
N ALA A 371 34.87 -9.76 13.94
CA ALA A 371 33.46 -10.15 14.05
C ALA A 371 33.30 -11.51 14.76
N GLU A 372 34.25 -12.42 14.61
CA GLU A 372 34.19 -13.76 15.20
C GLU A 372 34.39 -13.75 16.73
N SER A 373 34.98 -12.70 17.32
CA SER A 373 35.14 -12.59 18.78
C SER A 373 33.91 -12.04 19.51
N VAL A 374 32.90 -11.53 18.80
CA VAL A 374 31.69 -10.91 19.39
C VAL A 374 30.44 -11.80 19.23
N ILE A 375 30.46 -12.79 18.35
CA ILE A 375 29.28 -13.60 17.98
C ILE A 375 29.24 -14.99 18.68
N GLN A 376 30.18 -15.33 19.56
CA GLN A 376 30.23 -16.66 20.19
C GLN A 376 29.29 -16.89 21.39
N LYS A 377 28.22 -16.10 21.59
CA LYS A 377 27.30 -16.35 22.73
C LYS A 377 25.82 -16.02 22.55
N GLU A 378 25.28 -16.10 21.35
CA GLU A 378 23.82 -16.13 21.16
C GLU A 378 23.41 -17.31 20.28
N ASP A 379 22.44 -18.07 20.79
CA ASP A 379 21.86 -19.25 20.17
C ASP A 379 21.46 -18.97 18.72
N THR A 380 22.09 -19.69 17.79
CA THR A 380 21.69 -19.72 16.38
C THR A 380 20.34 -20.43 16.27
N LEU A 381 19.25 -19.69 16.47
CA LEU A 381 17.92 -20.08 16.05
C LEU A 381 17.96 -20.32 14.54
N ASN A 382 17.85 -21.60 14.17
CA ASN A 382 17.84 -22.06 12.79
C ASN A 382 16.59 -21.51 12.08
N THR A 383 16.75 -20.40 11.36
CA THR A 383 15.69 -19.73 10.59
C THR A 383 15.08 -20.64 9.53
N ASP A 384 15.83 -21.63 9.03
CA ASP A 384 15.32 -22.60 8.06
C ASP A 384 14.36 -23.61 8.71
N ASP A 385 14.56 -23.95 9.99
CA ASP A 385 13.65 -24.83 10.74
C ASP A 385 12.33 -24.09 11.07
N LEU A 386 12.41 -22.81 11.47
CA LEU A 386 11.23 -21.95 11.69
C LEU A 386 10.43 -21.73 10.40
N GLN A 387 11.09 -21.45 9.26
CA GLN A 387 10.40 -21.31 7.97
C GLN A 387 9.79 -22.63 7.48
N SER A 388 10.49 -23.76 7.65
CA SER A 388 9.95 -25.06 7.24
C SER A 388 8.73 -25.49 8.07
N ARG A 389 8.71 -25.15 9.37
CA ARG A 389 7.59 -25.42 10.28
C ARG A 389 6.40 -24.51 10.04
N CYS A 390 6.62 -23.22 9.74
CA CYS A 390 5.54 -22.28 9.41
C CYS A 390 4.91 -22.53 8.03
N GLN A 391 5.62 -23.16 7.10
CA GLN A 391 5.13 -23.39 5.73
C GLN A 391 4.41 -24.74 5.54
N LYS A 392 4.77 -25.79 6.28
CA LYS A 392 4.25 -27.13 5.97
C LYS A 392 2.87 -27.45 6.55
N ASN A 393 2.48 -26.94 7.72
CA ASN A 393 1.22 -27.35 8.39
C ASN A 393 0.57 -26.25 9.26
N GLY A 394 0.79 -24.96 8.96
CA GLY A 394 0.11 -23.89 9.71
C GLY A 394 -1.41 -23.93 9.50
N PRO A 395 -2.23 -23.54 10.50
CA PRO A 395 -3.70 -23.53 10.38
C PRO A 395 -4.20 -22.65 9.23
N PHE A 396 -3.36 -21.73 8.76
CA PHE A 396 -3.64 -20.85 7.63
C PHE A 396 -2.96 -21.27 6.31
N LYS A 397 -2.38 -22.48 6.22
CA LYS A 397 -1.68 -22.91 5.00
C LYS A 397 -2.62 -22.94 3.79
N THR A 398 -3.78 -23.57 3.92
CA THR A 398 -4.79 -23.61 2.86
C THR A 398 -5.21 -22.20 2.44
N TYR A 399 -5.29 -21.26 3.39
CA TYR A 399 -5.59 -19.85 3.12
C TYR A 399 -4.46 -19.14 2.37
N ARG A 400 -3.20 -19.35 2.77
CA ARG A 400 -2.03 -18.77 2.09
C ARG A 400 -1.85 -19.35 0.69
N ASP A 401 -2.07 -20.65 0.52
CA ASP A 401 -1.99 -21.30 -0.80
C ASP A 401 -3.09 -20.74 -1.72
N ARG A 402 -4.34 -20.64 -1.25
CA ARG A 402 -5.46 -20.01 -1.98
C ARG A 402 -5.18 -18.56 -2.35
N SER A 403 -4.71 -17.78 -1.38
CA SER A 403 -4.37 -16.37 -1.56
C SER A 403 -3.22 -16.21 -2.56
N THR A 404 -2.23 -17.10 -2.51
CA THR A 404 -1.11 -17.13 -3.47
C THR A 404 -1.58 -17.47 -4.87
N GLU A 405 -2.50 -18.43 -5.06
CA GLU A 405 -3.07 -18.74 -6.38
C GLU A 405 -3.90 -17.57 -6.93
N LEU A 406 -4.76 -16.97 -6.11
CA LEU A 406 -5.50 -15.76 -6.49
C LEU A 406 -4.55 -14.64 -6.89
N ASN A 407 -3.46 -14.45 -6.14
CA ASN A 407 -2.46 -13.45 -6.49
C ASN A 407 -1.67 -13.82 -7.75
N TYR A 408 -1.33 -15.09 -7.92
CA TYR A 408 -0.57 -15.57 -9.07
C TYR A 408 -1.35 -15.35 -10.37
N HIS A 409 -2.66 -15.64 -10.35
CA HIS A 409 -3.54 -15.48 -11.50
C HIS A 409 -4.08 -14.05 -11.67
N PHE A 410 -4.25 -13.30 -10.57
CA PHE A 410 -5.01 -12.05 -10.54
C PHE A 410 -4.31 -10.91 -9.74
N SER A 411 -2.99 -10.92 -9.57
CA SER A 411 -2.22 -9.83 -8.91
C SER A 411 -2.27 -8.48 -9.63
N GLY A 412 -2.80 -8.44 -10.85
CA GLY A 412 -3.17 -7.19 -11.52
C GLY A 412 -4.55 -6.66 -11.15
N LEU A 413 -5.42 -7.51 -10.57
CA LEU A 413 -6.86 -7.32 -10.42
C LEU A 413 -7.34 -7.22 -8.97
N TYR A 414 -6.58 -7.72 -8.00
CA TYR A 414 -7.00 -7.71 -6.58
C TYR A 414 -5.92 -7.18 -5.64
N ARG A 415 -5.14 -6.19 -6.08
CA ARG A 415 -3.94 -5.69 -5.36
C ARG A 415 -4.19 -5.21 -3.92
N GLY A 416 -5.43 -4.86 -3.56
CA GLY A 416 -5.77 -4.36 -2.23
C GLY A 416 -6.48 -5.35 -1.32
N THR A 417 -7.49 -6.05 -1.85
CA THR A 417 -8.58 -6.56 -1.01
C THR A 417 -8.32 -7.93 -0.37
N TYR A 418 -7.48 -8.78 -0.98
CA TYR A 418 -7.43 -10.21 -0.65
C TYR A 418 -6.14 -10.74 0.00
N LEU A 419 -5.02 -10.03 -0.01
CA LEU A 419 -3.75 -10.55 0.57
C LEU A 419 -3.38 -9.99 1.93
N LEU A 420 -3.68 -8.73 2.18
CA LEU A 420 -3.27 -8.09 3.43
C LEU A 420 -4.33 -8.22 4.54
N ASN A 421 -5.59 -8.50 4.18
CA ASN A 421 -6.64 -8.80 5.16
C ASN A 421 -6.43 -10.12 5.93
N PHE A 422 -5.49 -10.98 5.51
CA PHE A 422 -5.26 -12.29 6.13
C PHE A 422 -3.84 -12.47 6.72
N THR A 423 -2.99 -11.45 6.67
CA THR A 423 -1.59 -11.52 7.17
C THR A 423 -1.32 -10.68 8.41
N LEU A 424 -2.31 -9.93 8.89
CA LEU A 424 -2.35 -9.32 10.23
C LEU A 424 -3.43 -10.01 11.06
#